data_AF-A0A918A5Y9-F1
#
_entry.id   AF-A0A918A5Y9-F1
#
_cell.length_a   1.000
_cell.length_b   1.000
_cell.length_c   1.000
_cell.angle_alpha   90.00
_cell.angle_beta   90.00
_cell.angle_gamma   90.00
#
_symmetry.space_group_name_H-M   'P 1'
#
loop_
_entity.id
_entity.type
_entity.pdbx_description
1 polymer ?
#
loop_
_entity_poly.entity_id
_entity_poly.type
_entity_poly.pdbx_seq_one_letter_code
_entity_poly.pdbx_strand_id
1 'polypeptide(L)'
;MSAVGDGEQFERLLSAASAYWGKRHHRPGACVVVEAMQQDVRLVVRNLLLANAICDLTSARLVVLTGTDRELSGVLWERFDVERVRRLAEAFGAAEIIDVHDLVDRRLADEGDGPAAGIGSAALEALERATLLRLSRTPRLPGVEDERHRARRGRSRALSAVYDRLFAELSPVALVTGQVDYDQWGLAVETAMRRDVPIVHTQSGGSMGAYALFPGTPAAGTFHEELTGRLARYFDECVWPQRNLLRPGAELVAWRVKGERGSWWRGGSVNSFELRTETERRQLRGHGCDRLGLDPDRPIVTVFQHAVSDAVGTNREVFEDFAEWCAETAEFAADEDAVNWLFLDHPEQDRHDSTGHFAALAGRHARRPHLAFLPRQALSKNMLWSMTDVGVTVRGRVACELPAFGIPVIQAGWSPWSGCGVSHVAETRADYWRLLAEAVSRHTKGESVLAPEQRERARLWLWLRRSGGDVSSPLLPHWELGEGEEYLRALSVSMRHVERDGDPLHRAVRRMWERRDPLLSRFDFRDPAGLAEALTASRGAS
;
A
#
# COMPACT_ATOMS: atom_id res chain seq x y z
N MET A 1 17.46 -16.45 -12.20
CA MET A 1 18.22 -17.54 -11.54
C MET A 1 17.37 -18.08 -10.40
N SER A 2 16.79 -19.28 -10.54
CA SER A 2 16.39 -20.07 -9.38
C SER A 2 17.66 -20.47 -8.65
N ALA A 3 17.77 -20.20 -7.35
CA ALA A 3 18.83 -20.84 -6.59
C ALA A 3 18.64 -22.36 -6.69
N VAL A 4 19.73 -23.12 -6.75
CA VAL A 4 19.69 -24.57 -6.70
C VAL A 4 19.03 -24.97 -5.37
N GLY A 5 17.78 -25.41 -5.41
CA GLY A 5 16.97 -25.82 -4.25
C GLY A 5 15.55 -25.23 -4.19
N ASP A 6 15.31 -24.07 -4.84
CA ASP A 6 13.96 -23.46 -4.96
C ASP A 6 12.97 -24.41 -5.66
N GLY A 7 13.43 -25.18 -6.63
CA GLY A 7 12.60 -26.13 -7.38
C GLY A 7 12.03 -27.23 -6.48
N GLU A 8 12.85 -27.83 -5.62
CA GLU A 8 12.39 -28.92 -4.74
C GLU A 8 11.40 -28.43 -3.68
N GLN A 9 11.68 -27.30 -3.02
CA GLN A 9 10.74 -26.74 -2.06
C GLN A 9 9.44 -26.27 -2.74
N PHE A 10 9.52 -25.79 -3.98
CA PHE A 10 8.35 -25.46 -4.76
C PHE A 10 7.51 -26.70 -5.09
N GLU A 11 8.09 -27.81 -5.54
CA GLU A 11 7.35 -29.07 -5.75
C GLU A 11 6.69 -29.57 -4.46
N ARG A 12 7.38 -29.48 -3.33
CA ARG A 12 6.83 -29.85 -2.02
C ARG A 12 5.64 -28.96 -1.63
N LEU A 13 5.69 -27.67 -1.95
CA LEU A 13 4.58 -26.74 -1.77
C LEU A 13 3.40 -27.12 -2.66
N LEU A 14 3.62 -27.38 -3.96
CA LEU A 14 2.56 -27.77 -4.88
C LEU A 14 1.85 -29.05 -4.40
N SER A 15 2.61 -30.04 -3.95
CA SER A 15 2.06 -31.27 -3.38
C SER A 15 1.24 -31.00 -2.11
N ALA A 16 1.75 -30.19 -1.18
CA ALA A 16 1.05 -29.83 0.05
C ALA A 16 -0.24 -29.04 -0.24
N ALA A 17 -0.17 -28.03 -1.10
CA ALA A 17 -1.31 -27.22 -1.51
C ALA A 17 -2.37 -28.07 -2.22
N SER A 18 -1.97 -28.97 -3.12
CA SER A 18 -2.90 -29.86 -3.83
C SER A 18 -3.63 -30.80 -2.87
N ALA A 19 -2.91 -31.36 -1.89
CA ALA A 19 -3.53 -32.18 -0.84
C ALA A 19 -4.50 -31.36 0.03
N TYR A 20 -4.14 -30.11 0.32
CA TYR A 20 -4.94 -29.20 1.14
C TYR A 20 -6.21 -28.72 0.42
N TRP A 21 -6.13 -28.39 -0.86
CA TRP A 21 -7.22 -27.76 -1.63
C TRP A 21 -8.01 -28.72 -2.53
N GLY A 22 -7.41 -29.84 -2.95
CA GLY A 22 -7.84 -30.67 -4.10
C GLY A 22 -9.19 -31.38 -4.03
N LYS A 23 -10.01 -31.16 -3.00
CA LYS A 23 -11.36 -31.74 -2.85
C LYS A 23 -12.42 -30.67 -2.60
N ARG A 24 -12.59 -29.72 -3.53
CA ARG A 24 -13.65 -28.71 -3.44
C ARG A 24 -14.80 -28.99 -4.38
N HIS A 25 -15.99 -29.04 -3.80
CA HIS A 25 -17.25 -28.95 -4.54
C HIS A 25 -17.65 -27.47 -4.62
N HIS A 26 -17.93 -27.00 -5.82
CA HIS A 26 -18.40 -25.63 -6.08
C HIS A 26 -19.78 -25.67 -6.73
N ARG A 27 -20.55 -24.59 -6.54
CA ARG A 27 -21.82 -24.41 -7.24
C ARG A 27 -21.55 -24.03 -8.70
N PRO A 28 -22.27 -24.61 -9.66
CA PRO A 28 -22.21 -24.16 -11.05
C PRO A 28 -22.56 -22.67 -11.15
N GLY A 29 -21.73 -21.89 -11.85
CA GLY A 29 -22.02 -20.50 -12.24
C GLY A 29 -21.49 -19.38 -11.33
N ALA A 30 -21.08 -19.63 -10.09
CA ALA A 30 -20.47 -18.60 -9.24
C ALA A 30 -18.94 -18.73 -9.23
N CYS A 31 -18.20 -17.64 -9.46
CA CYS A 31 -16.74 -17.63 -9.36
C CYS A 31 -16.18 -16.44 -8.58
N VAL A 32 -15.07 -16.68 -7.87
CA VAL A 32 -14.19 -15.63 -7.39
C VAL A 32 -13.04 -15.50 -8.38
N VAL A 33 -12.84 -14.28 -8.88
CA VAL A 33 -11.71 -13.95 -9.75
C VAL A 33 -10.58 -13.42 -8.88
N VAL A 34 -9.38 -13.93 -9.08
CA VAL A 34 -8.19 -13.49 -8.35
C VAL A 34 -7.04 -13.26 -9.32
N GLU A 35 -6.29 -12.17 -9.14
CA GLU A 35 -5.05 -11.97 -9.90
C GLU A 35 -3.84 -12.63 -9.23
N ALA A 36 -2.95 -13.13 -10.06
CA ALA A 36 -1.66 -13.72 -9.70
C ALA A 36 -0.54 -13.18 -10.60
N MET A 37 -0.56 -11.88 -10.89
CA MET A 37 0.35 -11.23 -11.84
C MET A 37 1.58 -10.59 -11.17
N GLN A 38 1.86 -10.98 -9.92
CA GLN A 38 2.99 -10.49 -9.13
C GLN A 38 4.15 -11.49 -9.15
N GLN A 39 5.40 -11.00 -9.22
CA GLN A 39 6.58 -11.87 -9.13
C GLN A 39 6.87 -12.39 -7.71
N ASP A 40 6.46 -11.65 -6.68
CA ASP A 40 6.63 -12.08 -5.29
C ASP A 40 5.56 -13.12 -4.93
N VAL A 41 6.01 -14.36 -4.74
CA VAL A 41 5.14 -15.50 -4.39
C VAL A 41 4.33 -15.26 -3.12
N ARG A 42 4.79 -14.41 -2.19
CA ARG A 42 4.07 -14.09 -0.96
C ARG A 42 2.78 -13.33 -1.26
N LEU A 43 2.80 -12.43 -2.23
CA LEU A 43 1.60 -11.71 -2.68
C LEU A 43 0.63 -12.65 -3.39
N VAL A 44 1.13 -13.49 -4.30
CA VAL A 44 0.30 -14.48 -5.01
C VAL A 44 -0.39 -15.44 -4.03
N VAL A 45 0.35 -15.97 -3.05
CA VAL A 45 -0.23 -16.86 -2.03
C VAL A 45 -1.27 -16.13 -1.17
N ARG A 46 -1.05 -14.87 -0.79
CA ARG A 46 -2.04 -14.07 -0.04
C ARG A 46 -3.35 -13.91 -0.82
N ASN A 47 -3.25 -13.56 -2.09
CA ASN A 47 -4.39 -13.46 -2.99
C ASN A 47 -5.14 -14.79 -3.08
N LEU A 48 -4.43 -15.89 -3.33
CA LEU A 48 -5.03 -17.22 -3.45
C LEU A 48 -5.68 -17.69 -2.14
N LEU A 49 -5.05 -17.48 -0.99
CA LEU A 49 -5.62 -17.82 0.33
C LEU A 49 -6.91 -17.04 0.60
N LEU A 50 -6.90 -15.73 0.34
CA LEU A 50 -8.08 -14.89 0.57
C LEU A 50 -9.21 -15.22 -0.39
N ALA A 51 -8.90 -15.40 -1.68
CA ALA A 51 -9.86 -15.85 -2.69
C ALA A 51 -10.44 -17.21 -2.32
N ASN A 52 -9.61 -18.14 -1.84
CA ASN A 52 -10.06 -19.45 -1.36
C ASN A 52 -10.99 -19.34 -0.15
N ALA A 53 -10.73 -18.46 0.82
CA ALA A 53 -11.64 -18.25 1.94
C ALA A 53 -13.01 -17.71 1.47
N ILE A 54 -13.04 -16.84 0.46
CA ILE A 54 -14.27 -16.33 -0.14
C ILE A 54 -14.98 -17.43 -0.95
N CYS A 55 -14.25 -18.26 -1.70
CA CYS A 55 -14.80 -19.42 -2.41
C CYS A 55 -15.52 -20.37 -1.46
N ASP A 56 -14.92 -20.70 -0.31
CA ASP A 56 -15.55 -21.56 0.70
C ASP A 56 -16.82 -20.92 1.28
N LEU A 57 -16.80 -19.60 1.52
CA LEU A 57 -17.96 -18.86 2.04
C LEU A 57 -19.13 -18.80 1.05
N THR A 58 -18.82 -18.60 -0.23
CA THR A 58 -19.81 -18.36 -1.29
C THR A 58 -20.15 -19.61 -2.11
N SER A 59 -19.45 -20.73 -1.84
CA SER A 59 -19.47 -21.95 -2.66
C SER A 59 -19.11 -21.70 -4.14
N ALA A 60 -18.27 -20.70 -4.40
CA ALA A 60 -17.82 -20.30 -5.74
C ALA A 60 -16.58 -21.09 -6.18
N ARG A 61 -16.36 -21.20 -7.49
CA ARG A 61 -15.12 -21.72 -8.06
C ARG A 61 -14.03 -20.64 -8.11
N LEU A 62 -12.78 -21.05 -8.04
CA LEU A 62 -11.64 -20.13 -8.16
C LEU A 62 -11.25 -19.95 -9.63
N VAL A 63 -11.19 -18.71 -10.11
CA VAL A 63 -10.67 -18.33 -11.43
C VAL A 63 -9.45 -17.44 -11.23
N VAL A 64 -8.31 -17.84 -11.78
CA VAL A 64 -7.04 -17.12 -11.60
C VAL A 64 -6.64 -16.40 -12.89
N LEU A 65 -6.41 -15.10 -12.78
CA LEU A 65 -5.86 -14.27 -13.85
C LEU A 65 -4.35 -14.17 -13.69
N THR A 66 -3.61 -14.47 -14.74
CA THR A 66 -2.14 -14.38 -14.78
C THR A 66 -1.68 -13.77 -16.10
N GLY A 67 -0.37 -13.73 -16.32
CA GLY A 67 0.25 -13.21 -17.53
C GLY A 67 1.07 -11.96 -17.28
N THR A 68 1.87 -11.59 -18.27
CA THR A 68 2.63 -10.35 -18.32
C THR A 68 2.92 -9.99 -19.77
N ASP A 69 3.38 -8.76 -20.03
CA ASP A 69 3.91 -8.37 -21.34
C ASP A 69 5.40 -8.03 -21.29
N ARG A 70 6.01 -7.88 -22.48
CA ARG A 70 7.46 -7.64 -22.61
C ARG A 70 7.93 -6.37 -21.91
N GLU A 71 7.12 -5.31 -21.90
CA GLU A 71 7.51 -4.04 -21.29
C GLU A 71 7.48 -4.13 -19.76
N LEU A 72 6.39 -4.65 -19.21
CA LEU A 72 6.27 -4.90 -17.77
C LEU A 72 7.35 -5.88 -17.29
N SER A 73 7.63 -6.93 -18.08
CA SER A 73 8.71 -7.89 -17.81
C SER A 73 10.10 -7.26 -17.86
N GLY A 74 10.30 -6.17 -18.58
CA GLY A 74 11.60 -5.49 -18.65
C GLY A 74 11.81 -4.45 -17.55
N VAL A 75 10.73 -3.93 -16.94
CA VAL A 75 10.79 -2.79 -16.01
C VAL A 75 10.39 -3.16 -14.58
N LEU A 76 9.30 -3.90 -14.41
CA LEU A 76 8.76 -4.25 -13.09
C LEU A 76 9.27 -5.61 -12.61
N TRP A 77 9.42 -6.55 -13.54
CA TRP A 77 9.75 -7.93 -13.20
C TRP A 77 11.19 -8.26 -13.54
N GLU A 78 11.85 -9.00 -12.66
CA GLU A 78 13.16 -9.57 -12.95
C GLU A 78 13.05 -11.08 -13.20
N ARG A 79 11.99 -11.73 -12.68
CA ARG A 79 11.89 -13.20 -12.58
C ARG A 79 10.46 -13.75 -12.68
N PHE A 80 9.49 -12.98 -13.17
CA PHE A 80 8.11 -13.47 -13.29
C PHE A 80 8.04 -14.67 -14.25
N ASP A 81 7.37 -15.74 -13.82
CA ASP A 81 7.24 -17.00 -14.56
C ASP A 81 5.78 -17.43 -14.55
N VAL A 82 5.12 -17.27 -15.72
CA VAL A 82 3.70 -17.59 -15.91
C VAL A 82 3.42 -19.06 -15.62
N GLU A 83 4.31 -19.97 -16.03
CA GLU A 83 4.13 -21.40 -15.83
C GLU A 83 4.24 -21.76 -14.35
N ARG A 84 5.20 -21.16 -13.64
CA ARG A 84 5.30 -21.34 -12.19
C ARG A 84 4.05 -20.86 -11.46
N VAL A 85 3.49 -19.71 -11.85
CA VAL A 85 2.23 -19.21 -11.29
C VAL A 85 1.06 -20.14 -11.63
N ARG A 86 0.97 -20.64 -12.86
CA ARG A 86 -0.07 -21.57 -13.31
C ARG A 86 -0.09 -22.84 -12.46
N ARG A 87 1.07 -23.47 -12.26
CA ARG A 87 1.22 -24.67 -11.43
C ARG A 87 0.83 -24.41 -9.96
N LEU A 88 1.18 -23.23 -9.43
CA LEU A 88 0.77 -22.82 -8.10
C LEU A 88 -0.75 -22.63 -8.00
N ALA A 89 -1.37 -21.97 -8.97
CA ALA A 89 -2.81 -21.79 -9.04
C ALA A 89 -3.57 -23.12 -9.12
N GLU A 90 -3.11 -24.07 -9.94
CA GLU A 90 -3.66 -25.44 -10.02
C GLU A 90 -3.60 -26.13 -8.65
N ALA A 91 -2.44 -26.07 -7.99
CA ALA A 91 -2.27 -26.66 -6.66
C ALA A 91 -3.15 -26.00 -5.59
N PHE A 92 -3.53 -24.73 -5.77
CA PHE A 92 -4.50 -24.02 -4.92
C PHE A 92 -5.97 -24.29 -5.28
N GLY A 93 -6.23 -25.15 -6.26
CA GLY A 93 -7.56 -25.57 -6.67
C GLY A 93 -8.24 -24.60 -7.64
N ALA A 94 -7.47 -23.89 -8.47
CA ALA A 94 -8.02 -23.09 -9.56
C ALA A 94 -8.84 -24.00 -10.50
N ALA A 95 -10.10 -23.61 -10.75
CA ALA A 95 -10.96 -24.27 -11.72
C ALA A 95 -10.66 -23.82 -13.15
N GLU A 96 -10.12 -22.61 -13.28
CA GLU A 96 -9.76 -22.00 -14.56
C GLU A 96 -8.59 -21.03 -14.32
N ILE A 97 -7.65 -21.00 -15.26
CA ILE A 97 -6.50 -20.09 -15.24
C ILE A 97 -6.44 -19.40 -16.60
N ILE A 98 -6.47 -18.07 -16.58
CA ILE A 98 -6.59 -17.23 -17.78
C ILE A 98 -5.35 -16.35 -17.87
N ASP A 99 -4.59 -16.49 -18.95
CA ASP A 99 -3.55 -15.53 -19.30
C ASP A 99 -4.19 -14.32 -19.99
N VAL A 100 -4.35 -13.23 -19.25
CA VAL A 100 -5.04 -12.03 -19.76
C VAL A 100 -4.22 -11.32 -20.83
N HIS A 101 -2.89 -11.43 -20.79
CA HIS A 101 -2.01 -10.78 -21.76
C HIS A 101 -1.98 -11.52 -23.09
N ASP A 102 -2.07 -12.85 -23.07
CA ASP A 102 -2.26 -13.65 -24.29
C ASP A 102 -3.62 -13.33 -24.96
N LEU A 103 -4.70 -13.17 -24.18
CA LEU A 103 -5.98 -12.72 -24.73
C LEU A 103 -5.89 -11.32 -25.38
N VAL A 104 -5.13 -10.41 -24.77
CA VAL A 104 -4.87 -9.07 -25.32
C VAL A 104 -4.05 -9.14 -26.61
N ASP A 105 -3.01 -9.98 -26.64
CA ASP A 105 -2.16 -10.16 -27.83
C ASP A 105 -2.98 -10.68 -29.01
N ARG A 106 -3.83 -11.69 -28.79
CA ARG A 106 -4.75 -12.21 -29.82
C ARG A 106 -5.74 -11.14 -30.29
N ARG A 107 -6.34 -10.38 -29.36
CA ARG A 107 -7.25 -9.27 -29.70
C ARG A 107 -6.57 -8.22 -30.57
N LEU A 108 -5.35 -7.81 -30.22
CA LEU A 108 -4.60 -6.83 -31.00
C LEU A 108 -4.25 -7.35 -32.40
N ALA A 109 -4.01 -8.66 -32.54
CA ALA A 109 -3.77 -9.30 -33.84
C ALA A 109 -5.04 -9.36 -34.71
N ASP A 110 -6.19 -9.68 -34.12
CA ASP A 110 -7.44 -9.94 -34.84
C ASP A 110 -8.27 -8.67 -35.09
N GLU A 111 -8.38 -7.80 -34.09
CA GLU A 111 -9.29 -6.64 -34.05
C GLU A 111 -8.56 -5.29 -34.06
N GLY A 112 -7.23 -5.27 -33.81
CA GLY A 112 -6.43 -4.05 -33.71
C GLY A 112 -6.66 -3.23 -32.43
N ASP A 113 -6.23 -1.96 -32.43
CA ASP A 113 -6.48 -0.98 -31.35
C ASP A 113 -7.92 -0.46 -31.42
N GLY A 114 -8.87 -1.32 -31.02
CA GLY A 114 -10.27 -0.95 -30.86
C GLY A 114 -10.52 -0.11 -29.60
N PRO A 115 -11.70 0.52 -29.47
CA PRO A 115 -12.02 1.35 -28.31
C PRO A 115 -12.02 0.53 -27.01
N ALA A 116 -11.69 1.20 -25.90
CA ALA A 116 -11.91 0.65 -24.56
C ALA A 116 -13.41 0.39 -24.32
N ALA A 117 -13.72 -0.59 -23.47
CA ALA A 117 -15.09 -0.98 -23.19
C ALA A 117 -15.56 -0.35 -21.87
N GLY A 118 -16.62 0.45 -21.95
CA GLY A 118 -17.43 0.93 -20.82
C GLY A 118 -16.76 1.84 -19.77
N ILE A 119 -15.42 1.93 -19.73
CA ILE A 119 -14.65 2.81 -18.85
C ILE A 119 -14.76 4.28 -19.31
N GLY A 120 -14.86 5.20 -18.35
CA GLY A 120 -14.83 6.65 -18.63
C GLY A 120 -13.45 7.12 -19.10
N SER A 121 -13.41 8.09 -20.04
CA SER A 121 -12.16 8.57 -20.64
C SER A 121 -11.13 9.03 -19.60
N ALA A 122 -11.56 9.81 -18.59
CA ALA A 122 -10.68 10.30 -17.55
C ALA A 122 -10.05 9.18 -16.69
N ALA A 123 -10.82 8.13 -16.38
CA ALA A 123 -10.32 6.99 -15.60
C ALA A 123 -9.32 6.16 -16.41
N LEU A 124 -9.61 5.94 -17.70
CA LEU A 124 -8.69 5.28 -18.61
C LEU A 124 -7.40 6.08 -18.77
N GLU A 125 -7.49 7.39 -19.02
CA GLU A 125 -6.33 8.27 -19.17
C GLU A 125 -5.45 8.30 -17.92
N ALA A 126 -6.06 8.28 -16.73
CA ALA A 126 -5.33 8.23 -15.46
C ALA A 126 -4.54 6.91 -15.31
N LEU A 127 -5.16 5.76 -15.60
CA LEU A 127 -4.49 4.45 -15.54
C LEU A 127 -3.40 4.31 -16.62
N GLU A 128 -3.66 4.78 -17.84
CA GLU A 128 -2.67 4.82 -18.92
C GLU A 128 -1.48 5.71 -18.54
N ARG A 129 -1.73 6.93 -18.03
CA ARG A 129 -0.68 7.86 -17.59
C ARG A 129 0.15 7.24 -16.47
N ALA A 130 -0.49 6.65 -15.46
CA ALA A 130 0.19 5.98 -14.35
C ALA A 130 1.09 4.84 -14.83
N THR A 131 0.60 3.98 -15.74
CA THR A 131 1.41 2.91 -16.33
C THR A 131 2.58 3.45 -17.12
N LEU A 132 2.36 4.44 -17.97
CA LEU A 132 3.40 5.02 -18.82
C LEU A 132 4.52 5.65 -17.99
N LEU A 133 4.18 6.45 -16.98
CA LEU A 133 5.16 7.05 -16.07
C LEU A 133 5.95 5.98 -15.32
N ARG A 134 5.27 4.92 -14.86
CA ARG A 134 5.92 3.82 -14.15
C ARG A 134 6.91 3.06 -15.04
N LEU A 135 6.54 2.81 -16.30
CA LEU A 135 7.37 2.13 -17.29
C LEU A 135 8.57 2.98 -17.74
N SER A 136 8.38 4.30 -17.88
CA SER A 136 9.46 5.23 -18.24
C SER A 136 10.35 5.57 -17.06
N ARG A 137 9.87 5.40 -15.81
CA ARG A 137 10.51 5.89 -14.58
C ARG A 137 10.82 7.39 -14.70
N THR A 138 9.86 8.16 -15.20
CA THR A 138 9.97 9.62 -15.33
C THR A 138 8.84 10.29 -14.55
N PRO A 139 9.05 11.53 -14.05
CA PRO A 139 8.01 12.28 -13.34
C PRO A 139 6.90 12.78 -14.27
N ARG A 140 7.21 12.98 -15.56
CA ARG A 140 6.29 13.46 -16.59
C ARG A 140 6.50 12.70 -17.89
N LEU A 141 5.44 12.59 -18.67
CA LEU A 141 5.51 12.10 -20.05
C LEU A 141 6.02 13.22 -20.95
N PRO A 142 6.73 12.90 -22.05
CA PRO A 142 7.13 13.90 -23.02
C PRO A 142 5.91 14.54 -23.70
N GLY A 143 6.03 15.81 -24.09
CA GLY A 143 4.94 16.53 -24.77
C GLY A 143 4.61 16.03 -26.18
N VAL A 144 5.51 15.24 -26.79
CA VAL A 144 5.27 14.55 -28.06
C VAL A 144 5.17 13.06 -27.78
N GLU A 145 4.05 12.47 -28.17
CA GLU A 145 3.80 11.04 -27.99
C GLU A 145 4.62 10.22 -29.00
N ASP A 146 5.45 9.31 -28.49
CA ASP A 146 6.21 8.39 -29.33
C ASP A 146 5.40 7.13 -29.69
N GLU A 147 5.98 6.28 -30.52
CA GLU A 147 5.34 5.03 -30.94
C GLU A 147 5.10 4.06 -29.78
N ARG A 148 6.00 4.04 -28.78
CA ARG A 148 5.89 3.18 -27.61
C ARG A 148 4.71 3.60 -26.72
N HIS A 149 4.54 4.90 -26.50
CA HIS A 149 3.40 5.45 -25.75
C HIS A 149 2.07 5.12 -26.44
N ARG A 150 1.99 5.34 -27.76
CA ARG A 150 0.80 4.97 -28.55
C ARG A 150 0.49 3.48 -28.48
N ALA A 151 1.50 2.62 -28.65
CA ALA A 151 1.34 1.18 -28.55
C ALA A 151 0.87 0.74 -27.16
N ARG A 152 1.38 1.37 -26.08
CA ARG A 152 0.93 1.06 -24.73
C ARG A 152 -0.52 1.44 -24.50
N ARG A 153 -0.96 2.63 -24.93
CA ARG A 153 -2.37 3.04 -24.83
C ARG A 153 -3.29 2.08 -25.58
N GLY A 154 -2.90 1.66 -26.78
CA GLY A 154 -3.65 0.65 -27.52
C GLY A 154 -3.75 -0.68 -26.77
N ARG A 155 -2.67 -1.11 -26.10
CA ARG A 155 -2.69 -2.26 -25.20
C ARG A 155 -3.60 -2.05 -23.99
N SER A 156 -3.60 -0.87 -23.36
CA SER A 156 -4.48 -0.56 -22.22
C SER A 156 -5.95 -0.61 -22.62
N ARG A 157 -6.31 -0.11 -23.80
CA ARG A 157 -7.68 -0.24 -24.36
C ARG A 157 -8.08 -1.68 -24.61
N ALA A 158 -7.17 -2.47 -25.18
CA ALA A 158 -7.38 -3.90 -25.37
C ALA A 158 -7.53 -4.65 -24.04
N LEU A 159 -6.72 -4.34 -23.02
CA LEU A 159 -6.87 -4.85 -21.66
C LEU A 159 -8.24 -4.52 -21.08
N SER A 160 -8.68 -3.27 -21.20
CA SER A 160 -10.02 -2.82 -20.74
C SER A 160 -11.12 -3.66 -21.40
N ALA A 161 -11.08 -3.83 -22.72
CA ALA A 161 -12.06 -4.64 -23.44
C ALA A 161 -12.03 -6.12 -23.05
N VAL A 162 -10.84 -6.68 -22.80
CA VAL A 162 -10.68 -8.07 -22.33
C VAL A 162 -11.27 -8.24 -20.93
N TYR A 163 -10.98 -7.34 -19.99
CA TYR A 163 -11.57 -7.40 -18.65
C TYR A 163 -13.09 -7.27 -18.68
N ASP A 164 -13.63 -6.36 -19.48
CA ASP A 164 -15.09 -6.20 -19.63
C ASP A 164 -15.76 -7.46 -20.16
N ARG A 165 -15.15 -8.10 -21.17
CA ARG A 165 -15.65 -9.38 -21.72
C ARG A 165 -15.58 -10.48 -20.67
N LEU A 166 -14.42 -10.64 -20.02
CA LEU A 166 -14.22 -11.65 -18.98
C LEU A 166 -15.20 -11.50 -17.82
N PHE A 167 -15.40 -10.28 -17.31
CA PHE A 167 -16.34 -10.06 -16.21
C PHE A 167 -17.80 -10.24 -16.62
N ALA A 168 -18.15 -10.04 -17.91
CA ALA A 168 -19.48 -10.37 -18.43
C ALA A 168 -19.71 -11.88 -18.47
N GLU A 169 -18.75 -12.63 -19.01
CA GLU A 169 -18.83 -14.08 -19.18
C GLU A 169 -18.77 -14.82 -17.84
N LEU A 170 -17.88 -14.39 -16.94
CA LEU A 170 -17.64 -15.03 -15.66
C LEU A 170 -18.66 -14.61 -14.59
N SER A 171 -19.19 -13.38 -14.66
CA SER A 171 -20.09 -12.80 -13.65
C SER A 171 -19.59 -13.02 -12.21
N PRO A 172 -18.38 -12.51 -11.86
CA PRO A 172 -17.73 -12.87 -10.61
C PRO A 172 -18.45 -12.33 -9.37
N VAL A 173 -18.44 -13.11 -8.29
CA VAL A 173 -18.97 -12.69 -6.99
C VAL A 173 -17.97 -11.83 -6.19
N ALA A 174 -16.70 -11.85 -6.59
CA ALA A 174 -15.64 -11.03 -6.01
C ALA A 174 -14.43 -10.94 -6.97
N LEU A 175 -13.70 -9.84 -6.90
CA LEU A 175 -12.33 -9.68 -7.39
C LEU A 175 -11.37 -9.61 -6.20
N VAL A 176 -10.35 -10.47 -6.17
CA VAL A 176 -9.24 -10.38 -5.20
C VAL A 176 -7.98 -9.91 -5.91
N THR A 177 -7.34 -8.85 -5.39
CA THR A 177 -6.17 -8.24 -6.03
C THR A 177 -5.12 -7.72 -5.05
N GLY A 178 -3.85 -7.87 -5.37
CA GLY A 178 -2.71 -7.33 -4.61
C GLY A 178 -2.28 -5.94 -5.05
N GLN A 179 -2.82 -5.43 -6.15
CA GLN A 179 -2.58 -4.08 -6.66
C GLN A 179 -3.85 -3.51 -7.29
N VAL A 180 -4.01 -2.19 -7.26
CA VAL A 180 -5.21 -1.50 -7.77
C VAL A 180 -4.87 -0.38 -8.77
N ASP A 181 -3.59 -0.07 -8.90
CA ASP A 181 -3.07 0.90 -9.85
C ASP A 181 -2.56 0.22 -11.12
N TYR A 182 -2.25 1.04 -12.14
CA TYR A 182 -1.75 0.62 -13.45
C TYR A 182 -2.77 -0.18 -14.27
N ASP A 183 -2.69 -0.10 -15.58
CA ASP A 183 -3.61 -0.80 -16.49
C ASP A 183 -3.69 -2.32 -16.28
N GLN A 184 -2.59 -2.99 -15.88
CA GLN A 184 -2.59 -4.44 -15.62
C GLN A 184 -3.52 -4.86 -14.46
N TRP A 185 -3.70 -4.02 -13.44
CA TRP A 185 -4.56 -4.36 -12.29
C TRP A 185 -5.75 -3.42 -12.16
N GLY A 186 -5.51 -2.12 -12.28
CA GLY A 186 -6.51 -1.07 -12.15
C GLY A 186 -7.66 -1.16 -13.16
N LEU A 187 -7.44 -1.68 -14.37
CA LEU A 187 -8.55 -1.88 -15.32
C LEU A 187 -9.51 -3.01 -14.88
N ALA A 188 -9.00 -4.04 -14.22
CA ALA A 188 -9.85 -5.08 -13.62
C ALA A 188 -10.63 -4.52 -12.43
N VAL A 189 -9.99 -3.68 -11.60
CA VAL A 189 -10.64 -2.98 -10.47
C VAL A 189 -11.74 -2.04 -10.96
N GLU A 190 -11.45 -1.25 -11.99
CA GLU A 190 -12.42 -0.33 -12.58
C GLU A 190 -13.61 -1.09 -13.18
N THR A 191 -13.35 -2.18 -13.90
CA THR A 191 -14.40 -3.08 -14.43
C THR A 191 -15.24 -3.66 -13.30
N ALA A 192 -14.61 -4.09 -12.20
CA ALA A 192 -15.30 -4.61 -11.03
C ALA A 192 -16.19 -3.54 -10.38
N MET A 193 -15.71 -2.30 -10.25
CA MET A 193 -16.50 -1.17 -9.73
C MET A 193 -17.73 -0.89 -10.60
N ARG A 194 -17.57 -0.79 -11.94
CA ARG A 194 -18.68 -0.55 -12.87
C ARG A 194 -19.74 -1.65 -12.88
N ARG A 195 -19.35 -2.87 -12.52
CA ARG A 195 -20.22 -4.05 -12.51
C ARG A 195 -20.74 -4.42 -11.13
N ASP A 196 -20.57 -3.56 -10.13
CA ASP A 196 -20.97 -3.84 -8.75
C ASP A 196 -20.40 -5.17 -8.23
N VAL A 197 -19.14 -5.46 -8.56
CA VAL A 197 -18.41 -6.64 -8.04
C VAL A 197 -17.60 -6.21 -6.81
N PRO A 198 -17.76 -6.88 -5.66
CA PRO A 198 -16.91 -6.64 -4.48
C PRO A 198 -15.43 -6.82 -4.81
N ILE A 199 -14.61 -5.86 -4.39
CA ILE A 199 -13.15 -5.90 -4.57
C ILE A 199 -12.50 -6.11 -3.21
N VAL A 200 -11.58 -7.06 -3.11
CA VAL A 200 -10.79 -7.30 -1.92
C VAL A 200 -9.31 -7.12 -2.25
N HIS A 201 -8.74 -6.04 -1.73
CA HIS A 201 -7.37 -5.62 -1.97
C HIS A 201 -6.45 -6.12 -0.84
N THR A 202 -5.63 -7.14 -1.12
CA THR A 202 -4.67 -7.67 -0.14
C THR A 202 -3.55 -6.67 0.11
N GLN A 203 -3.06 -6.63 1.36
CA GLN A 203 -1.98 -5.75 1.76
C GLN A 203 -0.66 -6.52 1.84
N SER A 204 0.43 -5.87 1.44
CA SER A 204 1.79 -6.32 1.70
C SER A 204 2.19 -6.08 3.16
N GLY A 205 2.94 -7.01 3.76
CA GLY A 205 3.39 -6.90 5.15
C GLY A 205 2.55 -7.70 6.16
N GLY A 206 3.08 -7.86 7.38
CA GLY A 206 2.39 -8.54 8.48
C GLY A 206 2.09 -10.02 8.22
N SER A 207 1.05 -10.52 8.88
CA SER A 207 0.38 -11.80 8.64
C SER A 207 -0.59 -11.66 7.47
N MET A 208 -1.91 -11.57 7.65
CA MET A 208 -2.87 -11.31 6.57
C MET A 208 -3.61 -9.98 6.80
N GLY A 209 -3.45 -9.04 5.89
CA GLY A 209 -4.22 -7.79 5.85
C GLY A 209 -4.92 -7.63 4.51
N ALA A 210 -6.14 -7.08 4.52
CA ALA A 210 -6.85 -6.74 3.30
C ALA A 210 -7.83 -5.58 3.54
N TYR A 211 -8.06 -4.81 2.50
CA TYR A 211 -9.15 -3.85 2.40
C TYR A 211 -10.24 -4.39 1.48
N ALA A 212 -11.49 -4.01 1.71
CA ALA A 212 -12.61 -4.46 0.91
C ALA A 212 -13.47 -3.28 0.48
N LEU A 213 -13.79 -3.24 -0.81
CA LEU A 213 -14.74 -2.30 -1.38
C LEU A 213 -15.98 -3.10 -1.83
N PHE A 214 -17.03 -3.08 -1.01
CA PHE A 214 -18.31 -3.69 -1.35
C PHE A 214 -19.18 -2.73 -2.19
N PRO A 215 -20.00 -3.23 -3.13
CA PRO A 215 -20.95 -2.39 -3.87
C PRO A 215 -21.93 -1.66 -2.92
N GLY A 216 -22.35 -0.45 -3.30
CA GLY A 216 -23.18 0.43 -2.47
C GLY A 216 -23.63 1.67 -3.23
N THR A 217 -24.05 2.73 -2.52
CA THR A 217 -24.39 4.05 -3.11
C THR A 217 -23.33 4.47 -4.14
N PRO A 218 -23.69 5.09 -5.28
CA PRO A 218 -22.86 5.11 -6.48
C PRO A 218 -21.44 5.60 -6.16
N ALA A 219 -20.44 4.80 -6.54
CA ALA A 219 -19.05 5.22 -6.47
C ALA A 219 -18.89 6.44 -7.39
N ALA A 220 -18.65 7.60 -6.80
CA ALA A 220 -18.50 8.85 -7.54
C ALA A 220 -17.03 9.18 -7.85
N GLY A 221 -16.11 8.39 -7.29
CA GLY A 221 -14.67 8.60 -7.34
C GLY A 221 -13.86 7.35 -7.70
N THR A 222 -12.55 7.46 -7.55
CA THR A 222 -11.63 6.34 -7.78
C THR A 222 -11.73 5.29 -6.67
N PHE A 223 -11.15 4.09 -6.89
CA PHE A 223 -11.06 3.05 -5.86
C PHE A 223 -10.49 3.59 -4.54
N HIS A 224 -9.40 4.38 -4.62
CA HIS A 224 -8.72 4.92 -3.44
C HIS A 224 -9.59 5.95 -2.69
N GLU A 225 -10.33 6.80 -3.41
CA GLU A 225 -11.20 7.80 -2.80
C GLU A 225 -12.35 7.13 -2.03
N GLU A 226 -13.04 6.19 -2.68
CA GLU A 226 -14.14 5.43 -2.07
C GLU A 226 -13.67 4.61 -0.88
N LEU A 227 -12.53 3.93 -1.00
CA LEU A 227 -11.95 3.14 0.08
C LEU A 227 -11.58 4.03 1.27
N THR A 228 -10.93 5.17 1.03
CA THR A 228 -10.51 6.12 2.07
C THR A 228 -11.71 6.63 2.86
N GLY A 229 -12.79 7.03 2.18
CA GLY A 229 -14.01 7.50 2.83
C GLY A 229 -14.70 6.41 3.67
N ARG A 230 -14.71 5.16 3.21
CA ARG A 230 -15.29 4.03 3.95
C ARG A 230 -14.46 3.63 5.15
N LEU A 231 -13.13 3.62 5.02
CA LEU A 231 -12.22 3.36 6.14
C LEU A 231 -12.34 4.43 7.22
N ALA A 232 -12.45 5.71 6.82
CA ALA A 232 -12.70 6.81 7.75
C ALA A 232 -14.00 6.62 8.54
N ARG A 233 -15.10 6.36 7.84
CA ARG A 233 -16.40 6.08 8.48
C ARG A 233 -16.31 4.90 9.45
N TYR A 234 -15.73 3.77 9.02
CA TYR A 234 -15.56 2.60 9.87
C TYR A 234 -14.67 2.91 11.10
N PHE A 235 -13.61 3.68 10.91
CA PHE A 235 -12.74 4.09 12.00
C PHE A 235 -13.50 4.94 13.03
N ASP A 236 -14.25 5.94 12.60
CA ASP A 236 -15.01 6.82 13.49
C ASP A 236 -16.19 6.12 14.17
N GLU A 237 -16.89 5.22 13.48
CA GLU A 237 -18.08 4.53 14.00
C GLU A 237 -17.74 3.31 14.86
N CYS A 238 -16.71 2.54 14.50
CA CYS A 238 -16.43 1.24 15.11
C CYS A 238 -15.17 1.25 15.99
N VAL A 239 -14.12 2.01 15.63
CA VAL A 239 -12.81 1.92 16.29
C VAL A 239 -12.61 3.03 17.30
N TRP A 240 -12.86 4.28 16.92
CA TRP A 240 -12.70 5.47 17.75
C TRP A 240 -13.52 5.46 19.06
N PRO A 241 -14.77 4.94 19.09
CA PRO A 241 -15.52 4.83 20.35
C PRO A 241 -14.84 3.90 21.36
N GLN A 242 -14.05 2.93 20.88
CA GLN A 242 -13.32 1.95 21.69
C GLN A 242 -11.94 2.44 22.15
N ARG A 243 -11.56 3.70 21.86
CA ARG A 243 -10.20 4.24 22.11
C ARG A 243 -9.70 4.05 23.54
N ASN A 244 -10.57 4.17 24.54
CA ASN A 244 -10.18 3.98 25.95
C ASN A 244 -9.77 2.53 26.26
N LEU A 245 -10.53 1.56 25.74
CA LEU A 245 -10.22 0.14 25.85
C LEU A 245 -8.91 -0.22 25.14
N LEU A 246 -8.71 0.38 23.96
CA LEU A 246 -7.58 0.15 23.06
C LEU A 246 -6.31 0.91 23.45
N ARG A 247 -6.43 1.98 24.26
CA ARG A 247 -5.34 2.90 24.62
C ARG A 247 -4.06 2.18 25.07
N PRO A 248 -4.07 1.21 26.00
CA PRO A 248 -2.83 0.56 26.43
C PRO A 248 -2.11 -0.17 25.29
N GLY A 249 -2.87 -0.82 24.39
CA GLY A 249 -2.31 -1.48 23.21
C GLY A 249 -1.79 -0.47 22.18
N ALA A 250 -2.50 0.63 21.99
CA ALA A 250 -2.10 1.69 21.08
C ALA A 250 -0.82 2.41 21.51
N GLU A 251 -0.65 2.67 22.81
CA GLU A 251 0.60 3.21 23.37
C GLU A 251 1.77 2.24 23.16
N LEU A 252 1.56 0.95 23.45
CA LEU A 252 2.59 -0.08 23.27
C LEU A 252 3.00 -0.24 21.81
N VAL A 253 2.03 -0.27 20.88
CA VAL A 253 2.31 -0.33 19.45
C VAL A 253 3.06 0.92 18.99
N ALA A 254 2.65 2.11 19.40
CA ALA A 254 3.36 3.34 19.05
C ALA A 254 4.82 3.32 19.55
N TRP A 255 5.05 2.85 20.77
CA TRP A 255 6.41 2.70 21.31
C TRP A 255 7.23 1.66 20.53
N ARG A 256 6.65 0.50 20.21
CA ARG A 256 7.32 -0.55 19.41
C ARG A 256 7.64 -0.10 17.99
N VAL A 257 6.69 0.55 17.31
CA VAL A 257 6.90 1.10 15.96
C VAL A 257 8.04 2.10 15.97
N LYS A 258 8.32 2.81 17.07
CA LYS A 258 9.51 3.68 17.18
C LYS A 258 10.82 2.90 17.04
N GLY A 259 10.92 1.72 17.65
CA GLY A 259 12.15 0.89 17.69
C GLY A 259 12.25 -0.20 16.60
N GLU A 260 11.14 -0.69 16.07
CA GLU A 260 11.08 -1.89 15.24
C GLU A 260 11.35 -1.71 13.74
N ARG A 261 11.60 -2.86 13.09
CA ARG A 261 11.60 -3.08 11.63
C ARG A 261 10.27 -2.66 10.99
N GLY A 262 10.33 -2.35 9.69
CA GLY A 262 9.13 -2.34 8.84
C GLY A 262 8.40 -1.00 8.65
N SER A 263 9.01 0.13 8.99
CA SER A 263 8.57 1.37 8.34
C SER A 263 9.07 1.32 6.88
N TRP A 264 8.13 1.19 5.93
CA TRP A 264 8.39 0.98 4.49
C TRP A 264 9.47 1.92 3.92
N TRP A 265 9.59 3.13 4.48
CA TRP A 265 10.57 4.11 4.07
C TRP A 265 12.04 3.84 4.49
N ARG A 266 12.40 2.65 5.03
CA ARG A 266 13.78 2.32 5.47
C ARG A 266 14.31 0.94 5.07
N GLY A 267 13.59 0.12 4.29
CA GLY A 267 14.14 -1.15 3.80
C GLY A 267 14.63 -2.13 4.89
N GLY A 268 14.05 -2.10 6.11
CA GLY A 268 14.27 -3.14 7.12
C GLY A 268 15.39 -2.94 8.15
N SER A 269 16.09 -1.79 8.21
CA SER A 269 17.11 -1.55 9.25
C SER A 269 16.51 -1.46 10.66
N VAL A 270 17.06 -2.19 11.63
CA VAL A 270 16.71 -2.10 13.07
C VAL A 270 17.42 -0.89 13.69
N ASN A 271 16.74 -0.16 14.58
CA ASN A 271 17.45 0.80 15.45
C ASN A 271 18.25 0.01 16.50
N SER A 272 19.57 0.06 16.42
CA SER A 272 20.48 -0.58 17.38
C SER A 272 20.51 0.09 18.76
N PHE A 273 19.87 1.26 18.90
CA PHE A 273 19.83 2.07 20.11
C PHE A 273 18.43 2.59 20.36
N GLU A 274 18.03 2.70 21.62
CA GLU A 274 16.70 3.20 22.03
C GLU A 274 16.85 4.57 22.70
N LEU A 275 16.13 5.58 22.19
CA LEU A 275 16.08 6.91 22.81
C LEU A 275 15.00 6.93 23.89
N ARG A 276 15.42 7.13 25.15
CA ARG A 276 14.59 7.05 26.35
C ARG A 276 14.29 8.41 26.96
N THR A 277 15.13 9.41 26.71
CA THR A 277 15.00 10.74 27.30
C THR A 277 14.98 11.85 26.25
N GLU A 278 14.41 12.99 26.62
CA GLU A 278 14.45 14.20 25.79
C GLU A 278 15.88 14.72 25.62
N THR A 279 16.75 14.54 26.63
CA THR A 279 18.17 14.89 26.55
C THR A 279 18.89 14.10 25.46
N GLU A 280 18.70 12.78 25.41
CA GLU A 280 19.29 11.94 24.35
C GLU A 280 18.76 12.34 22.97
N ARG A 281 17.47 12.67 22.87
CA ARG A 281 16.85 13.18 21.63
C ARG A 281 17.50 14.49 21.18
N ARG A 282 17.70 15.44 22.09
CA ARG A 282 18.36 16.73 21.82
C ARG A 282 19.83 16.57 21.42
N GLN A 283 20.56 15.70 22.10
CA GLN A 283 21.96 15.39 21.73
C GLN A 283 22.05 14.78 20.33
N LEU A 284 21.16 13.83 20.00
CA LEU A 284 21.13 13.25 18.67
C LEU A 284 20.68 14.26 17.60
N ARG A 285 19.76 15.16 17.93
CA ARG A 285 19.39 16.29 17.08
C ARG A 285 20.59 17.17 16.80
N GLY A 286 21.31 17.63 17.83
CA GLY A 286 22.51 18.46 17.70
C GLY A 286 23.54 17.79 16.78
N HIS A 287 23.88 16.53 17.06
CA HIS A 287 24.79 15.75 16.21
C HIS A 287 24.32 15.64 14.76
N GLY A 288 23.02 15.42 14.54
CA GLY A 288 22.43 15.36 13.21
C GLY A 288 22.47 16.71 12.48
N CYS A 289 22.20 17.82 13.18
CA CYS A 289 22.24 19.17 12.62
C CYS A 289 23.67 19.59 12.27
N ASP A 290 24.64 19.34 13.16
CA ASP A 290 26.06 19.59 12.93
C ASP A 290 26.56 18.86 11.68
N ARG A 291 26.15 17.59 11.51
CA ARG A 291 26.52 16.78 10.33
C ARG A 291 26.00 17.37 9.01
N LEU A 292 24.90 18.11 9.07
CA LEU A 292 24.21 18.66 7.90
C LEU A 292 24.39 20.17 7.73
N GLY A 293 25.08 20.83 8.67
CA GLY A 293 25.21 22.29 8.69
C GLY A 293 23.90 23.03 8.99
N LEU A 294 22.95 22.37 9.68
CA LEU A 294 21.67 22.96 10.06
C LEU A 294 21.75 23.59 11.46
N ASP A 295 20.90 24.57 11.74
CA ASP A 295 20.80 25.22 13.05
C ASP A 295 19.95 24.36 14.01
N PRO A 296 20.52 23.76 15.07
CA PRO A 296 19.77 22.86 15.95
C PRO A 296 18.65 23.56 16.74
N ASP A 297 18.70 24.88 16.87
CA ASP A 297 17.72 25.67 17.64
C ASP A 297 16.52 26.13 16.80
N ARG A 298 16.60 26.02 15.46
CA ARG A 298 15.46 26.27 14.56
C ARG A 298 14.64 25.01 14.36
N PRO A 299 13.30 25.12 14.20
CA PRO A 299 12.46 23.98 13.81
C PRO A 299 12.94 23.36 12.49
N ILE A 300 12.73 22.05 12.31
CA ILE A 300 13.04 21.35 11.05
C ILE A 300 11.77 20.81 10.42
N VAL A 301 11.47 21.27 9.21
CA VAL A 301 10.43 20.71 8.35
C VAL A 301 11.06 19.65 7.46
N THR A 302 10.65 18.40 7.63
CA THR A 302 11.16 17.27 6.84
C THR A 302 10.20 16.92 5.71
N VAL A 303 10.65 17.05 4.48
CA VAL A 303 9.91 16.71 3.26
C VAL A 303 10.27 15.29 2.85
N PHE A 304 9.31 14.38 2.95
CA PHE A 304 9.44 12.98 2.57
C PHE A 304 8.94 12.79 1.13
N GLN A 305 9.88 12.77 0.19
CA GLN A 305 9.55 12.65 -1.23
C GLN A 305 8.84 11.32 -1.53
N HIS A 306 7.82 11.39 -2.37
CA HIS A 306 7.16 10.21 -2.90
C HIS A 306 7.85 9.75 -4.19
N ALA A 307 7.67 8.48 -4.56
CA ALA A 307 8.23 7.94 -5.78
C ALA A 307 7.59 8.63 -7.00
N VAL A 308 8.37 9.39 -7.76
CA VAL A 308 7.86 10.37 -8.75
C VAL A 308 7.03 9.77 -9.90
N SER A 309 7.13 8.46 -10.13
CA SER A 309 6.40 7.72 -11.16
C SER A 309 5.42 6.68 -10.62
N ASP A 310 5.17 6.65 -9.31
CA ASP A 310 4.36 5.61 -8.67
C ASP A 310 2.88 6.00 -8.62
N ALA A 311 2.05 5.37 -9.46
CA ALA A 311 0.59 5.51 -9.45
C ALA A 311 0.12 6.98 -9.39
N VAL A 312 0.71 7.83 -10.24
CA VAL A 312 0.40 9.27 -10.31
C VAL A 312 -0.99 9.46 -10.92
N GLY A 313 -1.86 10.24 -10.26
CA GLY A 313 -3.20 10.55 -10.76
C GLY A 313 -4.25 9.45 -10.61
N THR A 314 -3.91 8.29 -10.02
CA THR A 314 -4.91 7.23 -9.71
C THR A 314 -5.62 7.46 -8.38
N ASN A 315 -5.18 8.46 -7.61
CA ASN A 315 -5.69 8.82 -6.30
C ASN A 315 -5.88 10.34 -6.23
N ARG A 316 -6.46 10.82 -5.13
CA ARG A 316 -6.66 12.25 -4.88
C ARG A 316 -5.36 12.92 -4.45
N GLU A 317 -4.89 13.82 -5.30
CA GLU A 317 -3.63 14.57 -5.16
C GLU A 317 -3.92 16.04 -5.46
N VAL A 318 -3.34 16.97 -4.69
CA VAL A 318 -3.57 18.40 -4.92
C VAL A 318 -2.63 18.99 -5.97
N PHE A 319 -1.56 18.29 -6.33
CA PHE A 319 -0.60 18.65 -7.38
C PHE A 319 -0.76 17.74 -8.58
N GLU A 320 -0.35 18.20 -9.76
CA GLU A 320 -0.49 17.40 -10.99
C GLU A 320 0.47 16.21 -11.01
N ASP A 321 1.66 16.40 -10.44
CA ASP A 321 2.65 15.34 -10.28
C ASP A 321 3.53 15.56 -9.04
N PHE A 322 4.23 14.51 -8.61
CA PHE A 322 5.04 14.55 -7.39
C PHE A 322 6.36 15.31 -7.55
N ALA A 323 6.85 15.50 -8.77
CA ALA A 323 8.03 16.30 -9.02
C ALA A 323 7.73 17.80 -8.93
N GLU A 324 6.55 18.22 -9.43
CA GLU A 324 6.00 19.57 -9.25
C GLU A 324 5.87 19.90 -7.77
N TRP A 325 5.17 19.04 -7.02
CA TRP A 325 5.01 19.21 -5.58
C TRP A 325 6.36 19.37 -4.86
N CYS A 326 7.33 18.50 -5.18
CA CYS A 326 8.65 18.54 -4.55
C CYS A 326 9.43 19.82 -4.92
N ALA A 327 9.43 20.19 -6.20
CA ALA A 327 10.11 21.38 -6.68
C ALA A 327 9.51 22.65 -6.10
N GLU A 328 8.19 22.83 -6.15
CA GLU A 328 7.55 24.02 -5.59
C GLU A 328 7.71 24.11 -4.07
N THR A 329 7.69 22.97 -3.38
CA THR A 329 7.96 22.95 -1.92
C THR A 329 9.41 23.36 -1.62
N ALA A 330 10.36 23.00 -2.48
CA ALA A 330 11.75 23.45 -2.36
C ALA A 330 11.93 24.94 -2.68
N GLU A 331 11.19 25.49 -3.66
CA GLU A 331 11.20 26.93 -3.93
C GLU A 331 10.60 27.72 -2.75
N PHE A 332 9.48 27.28 -2.18
CA PHE A 332 8.92 27.85 -0.94
C PHE A 332 9.92 27.79 0.21
N ALA A 333 10.55 26.62 0.42
CA ALA A 333 11.56 26.43 1.45
C ALA A 333 12.78 27.33 1.27
N ALA A 334 13.20 27.58 0.03
CA ALA A 334 14.36 28.42 -0.26
C ALA A 334 14.18 29.87 0.18
N ASP A 335 12.94 30.37 0.17
CA ASP A 335 12.58 31.72 0.60
C ASP A 335 12.16 31.81 2.07
N GLU A 336 11.89 30.67 2.72
CA GLU A 336 11.52 30.59 4.15
C GLU A 336 12.70 30.09 5.00
N ASP A 337 13.49 31.03 5.51
CA ASP A 337 14.71 30.75 6.29
C ASP A 337 14.53 30.75 7.82
N ALA A 338 13.32 30.99 8.33
CA ALA A 338 13.04 30.94 9.76
C ALA A 338 13.10 29.51 10.34
N VAL A 339 13.09 28.49 9.48
CA VAL A 339 13.19 27.06 9.83
C VAL A 339 14.28 26.39 8.99
N ASN A 340 14.74 25.23 9.42
CA ASN A 340 15.51 24.34 8.56
C ASN A 340 14.57 23.46 7.73
N TRP A 341 15.05 23.05 6.56
CA TRP A 341 14.35 22.13 5.66
C TRP A 341 15.21 20.91 5.37
N LEU A 342 14.62 19.74 5.57
CA LEU A 342 15.26 18.46 5.29
C LEU A 342 14.49 17.69 4.23
N PHE A 343 15.03 17.64 3.01
CA PHE A 343 14.47 16.89 1.90
C PHE A 343 15.09 15.48 1.84
N LEU A 344 14.23 14.46 1.76
CA LEU A 344 14.63 13.06 1.68
C LEU A 344 14.01 12.41 0.45
N ASP A 345 14.80 11.73 -0.35
CA ASP A 345 14.33 10.97 -1.52
C ASP A 345 13.53 9.70 -1.13
N HIS A 346 13.03 9.00 -2.14
CA HIS A 346 12.39 7.70 -1.96
C HIS A 346 13.45 6.59 -1.73
N PRO A 347 13.23 5.59 -0.84
CA PRO A 347 14.21 4.53 -0.60
C PRO A 347 14.57 3.71 -1.84
N GLU A 348 13.64 3.63 -2.79
CA GLU A 348 13.80 2.95 -4.08
C GLU A 348 13.84 3.98 -5.23
N GLN A 349 14.46 5.15 -5.02
CA GLN A 349 14.51 6.25 -6.01
C GLN A 349 14.91 5.75 -7.40
N ASP A 350 15.97 4.93 -7.51
CA ASP A 350 16.47 4.40 -8.79
C ASP A 350 15.46 3.53 -9.55
N ARG A 351 14.49 2.94 -8.84
CA ARG A 351 13.41 2.15 -9.45
C ARG A 351 12.28 3.02 -9.97
N HIS A 352 12.18 4.28 -9.54
CA HIS A 352 11.07 5.18 -9.83
C HIS A 352 11.47 6.48 -10.53
N ASP A 353 12.76 6.81 -10.60
CA ASP A 353 13.27 8.00 -11.27
C ASP A 353 14.56 7.67 -12.02
N SER A 354 14.52 7.81 -13.34
CA SER A 354 15.68 7.71 -14.22
C SER A 354 16.26 9.07 -14.62
N THR A 355 15.62 10.16 -14.20
CA THR A 355 15.95 11.53 -14.62
C THR A 355 16.91 12.24 -13.68
N GLY A 356 17.08 11.73 -12.45
CA GLY A 356 17.87 12.38 -11.42
C GLY A 356 17.22 13.67 -10.90
N HIS A 357 15.88 13.73 -10.89
CA HIS A 357 15.12 14.93 -10.53
C HIS A 357 15.50 15.46 -9.15
N PHE A 358 15.59 14.57 -8.16
CA PHE A 358 15.96 14.95 -6.79
C PHE A 358 17.37 15.54 -6.69
N ALA A 359 18.34 14.92 -7.39
CA ALA A 359 19.73 15.41 -7.41
C ALA A 359 19.84 16.78 -8.11
N ALA A 360 19.10 16.98 -9.20
CA ALA A 360 19.04 18.27 -9.89
C ALA A 360 18.43 19.37 -8.99
N LEU A 361 17.36 19.04 -8.25
CA LEU A 361 16.74 19.95 -7.29
C LEU A 361 17.70 20.30 -6.14
N ALA A 362 18.38 19.31 -5.58
CA ALA A 362 19.42 19.53 -4.57
C ALA A 362 20.53 20.47 -5.06
N GLY A 363 21.01 20.28 -6.29
CA GLY A 363 22.02 21.15 -6.90
C GLY A 363 21.57 22.60 -7.07
N ARG A 364 20.29 22.83 -7.41
CA ARG A 364 19.72 24.18 -7.54
C ARG A 364 19.73 24.95 -6.22
N HIS A 365 19.50 24.27 -5.11
CA HIS A 365 19.38 24.89 -3.79
C HIS A 365 20.62 24.72 -2.90
N ALA A 366 21.72 24.18 -3.41
CA ALA A 366 22.94 23.86 -2.63
C ALA A 366 23.60 25.03 -1.90
N ARG A 367 23.27 26.28 -2.26
CA ARG A 367 23.79 27.51 -1.61
C ARG A 367 22.91 28.02 -0.47
N ARG A 368 21.76 27.39 -0.19
CA ARG A 368 20.84 27.78 0.88
C ARG A 368 21.23 27.01 2.17
N PRO A 369 21.81 27.66 3.19
CA PRO A 369 22.38 26.96 4.35
C PRO A 369 21.33 26.28 5.24
N HIS A 370 20.07 26.72 5.16
CA HIS A 370 18.95 26.14 5.89
C HIS A 370 18.28 24.96 5.17
N LEU A 371 18.76 24.56 3.97
CA LEU A 371 18.22 23.43 3.20
C LEU A 371 19.25 22.29 3.14
N ALA A 372 18.82 21.09 3.49
CA ALA A 372 19.60 19.86 3.33
C ALA A 372 18.82 18.85 2.47
N PHE A 373 19.47 18.30 1.45
CA PHE A 373 18.94 17.23 0.59
C PHE A 373 19.77 15.98 0.80
N LEU A 374 19.14 14.85 1.12
CA LEU A 374 19.84 13.61 1.42
C LEU A 374 19.13 12.40 0.82
N PRO A 375 19.91 11.37 0.45
CA PRO A 375 19.36 10.04 0.31
C PRO A 375 18.72 9.60 1.63
N ARG A 376 17.55 8.97 1.57
CA ARG A 376 16.77 8.59 2.74
C ARG A 376 17.56 7.71 3.71
N GLN A 377 18.40 6.85 3.15
CA GLN A 377 19.20 5.89 3.91
C GLN A 377 20.37 6.55 4.67
N ALA A 378 20.66 7.83 4.42
CA ALA A 378 21.79 8.54 5.04
C ALA A 378 21.61 8.81 6.54
N LEU A 379 20.38 8.88 7.03
CA LEU A 379 20.07 9.14 8.45
C LEU A 379 19.47 7.88 9.08
N SER A 380 19.64 7.67 10.39
CA SER A 380 18.93 6.60 11.12
C SER A 380 17.48 7.01 11.42
N LYS A 381 16.59 6.07 11.79
CA LYS A 381 15.21 6.41 12.16
C LYS A 381 15.16 7.26 13.43
N ASN A 382 16.00 6.94 14.41
CA ASN A 382 16.17 7.75 15.62
C ASN A 382 16.63 9.18 15.30
N MET A 383 17.57 9.36 14.37
CA MET A 383 18.05 10.67 13.98
C MET A 383 16.95 11.47 13.28
N LEU A 384 16.24 10.88 12.30
CA LEU A 384 15.10 11.55 11.66
C LEU A 384 14.01 11.96 12.65
N TRP A 385 13.65 11.08 13.58
CA TRP A 385 12.66 11.38 14.61
C TRP A 385 13.13 12.50 15.57
N SER A 386 14.43 12.56 15.86
CA SER A 386 15.00 13.59 16.73
C SER A 386 15.09 14.94 16.03
N MET A 387 15.32 14.93 14.73
CA MET A 387 15.45 16.14 13.91
C MET A 387 14.11 16.69 13.45
N THR A 388 13.12 15.86 13.13
CA THR A 388 11.87 16.32 12.50
C THR A 388 10.92 16.96 13.51
N ASP A 389 10.51 18.20 13.26
CA ASP A 389 9.49 18.92 14.03
C ASP A 389 8.14 18.96 13.28
N VAL A 390 8.17 18.99 11.94
CA VAL A 390 7.00 18.87 11.06
C VAL A 390 7.34 17.94 9.90
N GLY A 391 6.47 16.99 9.58
CA GLY A 391 6.61 16.17 8.38
C GLY A 391 5.73 16.67 7.24
N VAL A 392 6.21 16.54 6.01
CA VAL A 392 5.44 16.86 4.79
C VAL A 392 5.58 15.72 3.81
N THR A 393 4.49 15.26 3.21
CA THR A 393 4.49 14.19 2.22
C THR A 393 3.27 14.28 1.31
N VAL A 394 3.22 13.52 0.22
CA VAL A 394 1.98 13.36 -0.56
C VAL A 394 1.12 12.26 0.09
N ARG A 395 1.51 10.99 -0.08
CA ARG A 395 0.77 9.80 0.40
C ARG A 395 1.62 8.89 1.29
N GLY A 396 2.75 9.41 1.79
CA GLY A 396 3.72 8.61 2.53
C GLY A 396 3.19 8.12 3.87
N ARG A 397 3.50 6.86 4.23
CA ARG A 397 3.16 6.27 5.53
C ARG A 397 3.63 7.06 6.75
N VAL A 398 4.61 7.95 6.59
CA VAL A 398 5.05 8.89 7.63
C VAL A 398 3.88 9.71 8.20
N ALA A 399 2.83 9.93 7.41
CA ALA A 399 1.64 10.67 7.80
C ALA A 399 0.80 10.00 8.89
N CYS A 400 0.83 8.67 9.05
CA CYS A 400 0.17 8.01 10.17
C CYS A 400 1.14 7.60 11.30
N GLU A 401 2.46 7.64 11.06
CA GLU A 401 3.47 7.19 12.02
C GLU A 401 4.05 8.35 12.86
N LEU A 402 4.43 9.47 12.25
CA LEU A 402 4.99 10.62 12.97
C LEU A 402 3.99 11.29 13.94
N PRO A 403 2.69 11.47 13.59
CA PRO A 403 1.73 12.05 14.55
C PRO A 403 1.54 11.18 15.79
N ALA A 404 1.68 9.86 15.68
CA ALA A 404 1.65 8.96 16.85
C ALA A 404 2.83 9.18 17.81
N PHE A 405 3.93 9.74 17.31
CA PHE A 405 5.12 10.15 18.07
C PHE A 405 5.07 11.61 18.53
N GLY A 406 4.00 12.35 18.23
CA GLY A 406 3.87 13.75 18.61
C GLY A 406 4.38 14.75 17.57
N ILE A 407 4.65 14.32 16.33
CA ILE A 407 5.13 15.19 15.25
C ILE A 407 4.01 15.37 14.21
N PRO A 408 3.50 16.59 13.98
CA PRO A 408 2.46 16.83 12.97
C PRO A 408 2.96 16.50 11.56
N VAL A 409 2.03 16.06 10.71
CA VAL A 409 2.31 15.82 9.28
C VAL A 409 1.24 16.47 8.41
N ILE A 410 1.67 17.10 7.33
CA ILE A 410 0.85 17.64 6.25
C ILE A 410 0.92 16.69 5.05
N GLN A 411 -0.23 16.34 4.50
CA GLN A 411 -0.39 15.53 3.30
C GLN A 411 -0.87 16.36 2.12
N ALA A 412 -0.22 16.20 0.96
CA ALA A 412 -0.65 16.76 -0.32
C ALA A 412 -1.48 15.77 -1.18
N GLY A 413 -1.81 14.61 -0.63
CA GLY A 413 -2.69 13.63 -1.27
C GLY A 413 -3.25 12.62 -0.28
N TRP A 414 -4.20 11.82 -0.75
CA TRP A 414 -4.94 10.88 0.09
C TRP A 414 -4.21 9.55 0.26
N SER A 415 -4.46 8.93 1.41
CA SER A 415 -4.02 7.60 1.79
C SER A 415 -5.16 6.92 2.55
N PRO A 416 -5.11 5.60 2.79
CA PRO A 416 -6.20 4.89 3.47
C PRO A 416 -6.62 5.46 4.85
N TRP A 417 -5.77 6.27 5.48
CA TRP A 417 -6.01 6.92 6.77
C TRP A 417 -6.38 8.40 6.70
N SER A 418 -6.38 9.01 5.52
CA SER A 418 -6.50 10.48 5.37
C SER A 418 -7.79 11.03 5.95
N GLY A 419 -8.90 10.27 5.89
CA GLY A 419 -10.17 10.66 6.52
C GLY A 419 -10.28 10.33 8.03
N CYS A 420 -9.29 9.68 8.64
CA CYS A 420 -9.38 9.22 10.04
C CYS A 420 -8.95 10.29 11.07
N GLY A 421 -8.58 11.50 10.62
CA GLY A 421 -8.11 12.59 11.49
C GLY A 421 -6.74 12.36 12.13
N VAL A 422 -5.84 11.62 11.45
CA VAL A 422 -4.49 11.29 11.96
C VAL A 422 -3.43 12.31 11.59
N SER A 423 -3.66 13.08 10.52
CA SER A 423 -2.74 14.02 9.88
C SER A 423 -3.54 15.20 9.32
N HIS A 424 -2.85 16.29 8.98
CA HIS A 424 -3.44 17.39 8.21
C HIS A 424 -3.44 17.00 6.74
N VAL A 425 -4.60 17.01 6.09
CA VAL A 425 -4.76 16.62 4.69
C VAL A 425 -5.20 17.84 3.90
N ALA A 426 -4.40 18.24 2.92
CA ALA A 426 -4.74 19.34 2.05
C ALA A 426 -5.79 18.90 1.04
N GLU A 427 -6.84 19.71 0.88
CA GLU A 427 -7.90 19.46 -0.11
C GLU A 427 -7.64 20.19 -1.44
N THR A 428 -6.79 21.23 -1.42
CA THR A 428 -6.38 22.00 -2.61
C THR A 428 -4.93 22.48 -2.47
N ARG A 429 -4.33 22.97 -3.56
CA ARG A 429 -2.99 23.60 -3.50
C ARG A 429 -2.93 24.80 -2.56
N ALA A 430 -3.97 25.65 -2.61
CA ALA A 430 -4.05 26.81 -1.72
C ALA A 430 -4.11 26.38 -0.25
N ASP A 431 -4.86 25.31 0.03
CA ASP A 431 -4.95 24.72 1.36
C ASP A 431 -3.62 24.12 1.83
N TYR A 432 -2.89 23.44 0.95
CA TYR A 432 -1.55 22.92 1.22
C TYR A 432 -0.59 24.04 1.67
N TRP A 433 -0.50 25.13 0.89
CA TRP A 433 0.39 26.25 1.23
C TRP A 433 -0.02 26.96 2.51
N ARG A 434 -1.33 27.10 2.75
CA ARG A 434 -1.87 27.66 4.00
C ARG A 434 -1.45 26.81 5.20
N LEU A 435 -1.63 25.49 5.14
CA LEU A 435 -1.25 24.55 6.19
C LEU A 435 0.27 24.59 6.44
N LEU A 436 1.07 24.66 5.38
CA LEU A 436 2.53 24.69 5.50
C LEU A 436 3.02 25.99 6.15
N ALA A 437 2.51 27.14 5.70
CA ALA A 437 2.85 28.45 6.28
C ALA A 437 2.39 28.55 7.75
N GLU A 438 1.20 28.04 8.08
CA GLU A 438 0.71 27.97 9.47
C GLU A 438 1.64 27.11 10.35
N ALA A 439 2.06 25.94 9.86
CA ALA A 439 2.99 25.07 10.56
C ALA A 439 4.33 25.76 10.83
N VAL A 440 4.92 26.40 9.82
CA VAL A 440 6.15 27.19 9.98
C VAL A 440 5.96 28.29 11.03
N SER A 441 4.91 29.10 10.92
CA SER A 441 4.68 30.22 11.83
C SER A 441 4.46 29.80 13.29
N ARG A 442 3.82 28.66 13.54
CA ARG A 442 3.56 28.19 14.90
C ARG A 442 4.79 27.53 15.51
N HIS A 443 5.52 26.73 14.73
CA HIS A 443 6.73 26.06 15.23
C HIS A 443 7.88 27.04 15.50
N THR A 444 8.01 28.14 14.76
CA THR A 444 9.00 29.19 15.07
C THR A 444 8.71 29.92 16.38
N LYS A 445 7.46 29.89 16.86
CA LYS A 445 7.04 30.40 18.18
C LYS A 445 7.13 29.36 19.29
N GLY A 446 7.62 28.15 19.00
CA GLY A 446 7.68 27.04 19.95
C GLY A 446 6.35 26.32 20.17
N GLU A 447 5.36 26.55 19.32
CA GLU A 447 4.06 25.86 19.36
C GLU A 447 4.02 24.67 18.38
N SER A 448 3.07 23.74 18.58
CA SER A 448 2.82 22.64 17.64
C SER A 448 1.44 22.75 17.00
N VAL A 449 1.36 22.43 15.71
CA VAL A 449 0.08 22.28 14.99
C VAL A 449 -0.59 20.92 15.21
N LEU A 450 0.01 20.03 16.01
CA LEU A 450 -0.58 18.73 16.33
C LEU A 450 -1.59 18.85 17.48
N ALA A 451 -2.85 18.53 17.22
CA ALA A 451 -3.86 18.45 18.26
C ALA A 451 -3.69 17.19 19.14
N PRO A 452 -4.03 17.22 20.44
CA PRO A 452 -3.98 16.03 21.30
C PRO A 452 -4.81 14.85 20.76
N GLU A 453 -6.00 15.13 20.25
CA GLU A 453 -6.87 14.10 19.63
C GLU A 453 -6.22 13.47 18.40
N GLN A 454 -5.58 14.27 17.56
CA GLN A 454 -4.90 13.80 16.34
C GLN A 454 -3.77 12.81 16.67
N ARG A 455 -3.01 13.04 17.75
CA ARG A 455 -2.02 12.09 18.26
C ARG A 455 -2.67 10.78 18.71
N GLU A 456 -3.79 10.85 19.43
CA GLU A 456 -4.52 9.66 19.89
C GLU A 456 -5.08 8.86 18.70
N ARG A 457 -5.69 9.54 17.73
CA ARG A 457 -6.17 8.95 16.47
C ARG A 457 -5.04 8.25 15.71
N ALA A 458 -3.89 8.89 15.58
CA ALA A 458 -2.73 8.30 14.90
C ALA A 458 -2.23 7.03 15.62
N ARG A 459 -2.12 7.05 16.95
CA ARG A 459 -1.75 5.86 17.75
C ARG A 459 -2.75 4.72 17.58
N LEU A 460 -4.04 5.06 17.61
CA LEU A 460 -5.11 4.09 17.43
C LEU A 460 -5.12 3.51 16.01
N TRP A 461 -4.86 4.32 14.99
CA TRP A 461 -4.71 3.85 13.61
C TRP A 461 -3.51 2.92 13.45
N LEU A 462 -2.36 3.23 14.06
CA LEU A 462 -1.19 2.34 14.05
C LEU A 462 -1.51 0.99 14.68
N TRP A 463 -2.24 0.98 15.79
CA TRP A 463 -2.71 -0.23 16.44
C TRP A 463 -3.71 -0.99 15.58
N LEU A 464 -4.68 -0.29 14.97
CA LEU A 464 -5.63 -0.90 14.05
C LEU A 464 -4.88 -1.60 12.91
N ARG A 465 -3.92 -0.94 12.26
CA ARG A 465 -3.16 -1.55 11.16
C ARG A 465 -2.31 -2.75 11.62
N ARG A 466 -1.59 -2.64 12.74
CA ARG A 466 -0.62 -3.67 13.18
C ARG A 466 -1.21 -4.80 14.00
N SER A 467 -2.40 -4.61 14.58
CA SER A 467 -2.99 -5.59 15.50
C SER A 467 -4.46 -5.80 15.22
N GLY A 468 -5.21 -4.73 14.97
CA GLY A 468 -6.63 -4.80 14.69
C GLY A 468 -6.99 -5.39 13.31
N GLY A 469 -6.14 -5.20 12.31
CA GLY A 469 -6.34 -5.58 10.91
C GLY A 469 -5.23 -6.46 10.33
N ASP A 470 -4.26 -6.86 11.17
CA ASP A 470 -3.30 -7.91 10.83
C ASP A 470 -3.80 -9.25 11.40
N VAL A 471 -4.52 -10.01 10.58
CA VAL A 471 -5.12 -11.29 10.95
C VAL A 471 -4.06 -12.37 10.92
N SER A 472 -3.78 -12.94 12.08
CA SER A 472 -2.89 -14.09 12.19
C SER A 472 -3.52 -15.31 11.51
N SER A 473 -2.77 -15.94 10.61
CA SER A 473 -3.13 -17.19 9.96
C SER A 473 -1.95 -18.16 10.11
N PRO A 474 -2.13 -19.32 10.74
CA PRO A 474 -1.07 -20.33 10.82
C PRO A 474 -0.70 -20.91 9.44
N LEU A 475 -1.57 -20.76 8.43
CA LEU A 475 -1.26 -21.11 7.03
C LEU A 475 -0.25 -20.16 6.40
N LEU A 476 -0.28 -18.87 6.73
CA LEU A 476 0.51 -17.86 6.05
C LEU A 476 1.73 -17.45 6.90
N PRO A 477 2.96 -17.75 6.45
CA PRO A 477 4.14 -17.24 7.13
C PRO A 477 4.18 -15.71 7.15
N HIS A 478 4.69 -15.15 8.25
CA HIS A 478 4.81 -13.71 8.41
C HIS A 478 5.72 -13.11 7.33
N TRP A 479 5.40 -11.90 6.85
CA TRP A 479 6.12 -11.23 5.76
C TRP A 479 7.63 -11.12 5.97
N GLU A 480 8.06 -10.92 7.21
CA GLU A 480 9.48 -10.78 7.58
C GLU A 480 10.30 -12.07 7.48
N LEU A 481 9.67 -13.23 7.24
CA LEU A 481 10.40 -14.46 6.90
C LEU A 481 11.16 -14.31 5.56
N GLY A 482 10.79 -13.33 4.72
CA GLY A 482 11.41 -13.12 3.42
C GLY A 482 10.87 -14.06 2.35
N GLU A 483 11.55 -14.10 1.21
CA GLU A 483 11.23 -14.94 0.05
C GLU A 483 12.18 -16.14 -0.05
N GLY A 484 11.87 -17.07 -0.96
CA GLY A 484 12.73 -18.21 -1.28
C GLY A 484 12.41 -19.48 -0.50
N GLU A 485 13.38 -20.39 -0.41
CA GLU A 485 13.21 -21.74 0.13
C GLU A 485 12.62 -21.80 1.54
N GLU A 486 13.05 -20.91 2.44
CA GLU A 486 12.54 -20.89 3.83
C GLU A 486 11.04 -20.58 3.88
N TYR A 487 10.60 -19.63 3.06
CA TYR A 487 9.18 -19.28 2.94
C TYR A 487 8.37 -20.43 2.36
N LEU A 488 8.84 -21.02 1.25
CA LEU A 488 8.18 -22.16 0.61
C LEU A 488 8.08 -23.36 1.54
N ARG A 489 9.15 -23.65 2.30
CA ARG A 489 9.19 -24.72 3.29
C ARG A 489 8.21 -24.45 4.44
N ALA A 490 8.20 -23.25 5.00
CA ALA A 490 7.29 -22.88 6.08
C ALA A 490 5.82 -23.03 5.64
N LEU A 491 5.48 -22.50 4.46
CA LEU A 491 4.13 -22.61 3.89
C LEU A 491 3.73 -24.08 3.65
N SER A 492 4.64 -24.89 3.11
CA SER A 492 4.41 -26.33 2.88
C SER A 492 4.15 -27.09 4.18
N VAL A 493 4.88 -26.78 5.25
CA VAL A 493 4.70 -27.38 6.58
C VAL A 493 3.34 -26.96 7.14
N SER A 494 3.00 -25.67 7.09
CA SER A 494 1.71 -25.18 7.56
C SER A 494 0.53 -25.87 6.85
N MET A 495 0.56 -25.99 5.53
CA MET A 495 -0.51 -26.65 4.75
C MET A 495 -0.69 -28.14 5.07
N ARG A 496 0.32 -28.81 5.64
CA ARG A 496 0.23 -30.23 6.03
C ARG A 496 -0.35 -30.46 7.42
N HIS A 497 -0.40 -29.40 8.25
CA HIS A 497 -0.66 -29.54 9.68
C HIS A 497 -1.74 -28.60 10.22
N VAL A 498 -2.20 -27.63 9.42
CA VAL A 498 -3.21 -26.65 9.82
C VAL A 498 -4.51 -26.93 9.10
N GLU A 499 -5.53 -27.38 9.81
CA GLU A 499 -6.86 -27.57 9.24
C GLU A 499 -7.61 -26.25 9.03
N ARG A 500 -8.49 -26.20 8.02
CA ARG A 500 -9.19 -24.98 7.59
C ARG A 500 -10.08 -24.37 8.67
N ASP A 501 -10.74 -25.21 9.46
CA ASP A 501 -11.63 -24.82 10.55
C ASP A 501 -10.86 -24.28 11.78
N GLY A 502 -9.57 -24.56 11.87
CA GLY A 502 -8.66 -24.02 12.87
C GLY A 502 -8.02 -22.68 12.52
N ASP A 503 -8.13 -22.19 11.28
CA ASP A 503 -7.50 -20.93 10.86
C ASP A 503 -8.41 -19.71 11.12
N PRO A 504 -7.99 -18.73 11.96
CA PRO A 504 -8.74 -17.50 12.23
C PRO A 504 -9.11 -16.68 11.00
N LEU A 505 -8.37 -16.82 9.89
CA LEU A 505 -8.61 -16.12 8.63
C LEU A 505 -10.03 -16.35 8.12
N HIS A 506 -10.54 -17.59 8.13
CA HIS A 506 -11.87 -17.89 7.60
C HIS A 506 -12.98 -17.18 8.38
N ARG A 507 -12.84 -17.09 9.72
CA ARG A 507 -13.78 -16.33 10.57
C ARG A 507 -13.70 -14.83 10.30
N ALA A 508 -12.48 -14.30 10.10
CA ALA A 508 -12.29 -12.89 9.78
C ALA A 508 -12.89 -12.54 8.41
N VAL A 509 -12.67 -13.37 7.39
CA VAL A 509 -13.25 -13.20 6.04
C VAL A 509 -14.77 -13.26 6.09
N ARG A 510 -15.35 -14.26 6.78
CA ARG A 510 -16.81 -14.35 6.96
C ARG A 510 -17.38 -13.08 7.59
N ARG A 511 -16.77 -12.58 8.67
CA ARG A 511 -17.22 -11.36 9.35
C ARG A 511 -17.14 -10.14 8.43
N MET A 512 -16.00 -9.93 7.76
CA MET A 512 -15.82 -8.84 6.80
C MET A 512 -16.89 -8.89 5.71
N TRP A 513 -17.17 -10.08 5.18
CA TRP A 513 -18.14 -10.30 4.11
C TRP A 513 -19.59 -10.06 4.54
N GLU A 514 -20.03 -10.66 5.64
CA GLU A 514 -21.41 -10.53 6.14
C GLU A 514 -21.74 -9.10 6.55
N ARG A 515 -20.77 -8.38 7.12
CA ARG A 515 -20.94 -7.00 7.61
C ARG A 515 -20.59 -5.94 6.58
N ARG A 516 -20.03 -6.35 5.46
CA ARG A 516 -19.46 -5.47 4.42
C ARG A 516 -18.47 -4.46 5.00
N ASP A 517 -17.65 -4.91 5.96
CA ASP A 517 -16.65 -4.06 6.60
C ASP A 517 -15.52 -3.73 5.59
N PRO A 518 -15.00 -2.49 5.57
CA PRO A 518 -14.02 -2.06 4.55
C PRO A 518 -12.59 -2.59 4.79
N LEU A 519 -12.39 -3.37 5.86
CA LEU A 519 -11.10 -3.96 6.19
C LEU A 519 -11.27 -5.34 6.84
N LEU A 520 -10.33 -6.22 6.54
CA LEU A 520 -10.20 -7.49 7.22
C LEU A 520 -9.69 -7.24 8.64
N SER A 521 -10.52 -7.57 9.64
CA SER A 521 -10.19 -7.33 11.04
C SER A 521 -9.87 -8.63 11.78
N ARG A 522 -9.04 -8.55 12.82
CA ARG A 522 -8.79 -9.62 13.79
C ARG A 522 -9.89 -9.69 14.83
N PHE A 523 -10.35 -8.52 15.29
CA PHE A 523 -11.38 -8.40 16.31
C PHE A 523 -12.72 -7.97 15.70
N ASP A 524 -13.79 -8.25 16.41
CA ASP A 524 -15.09 -7.68 16.12
C ASP A 524 -15.23 -6.32 16.80
N PHE A 525 -15.10 -5.24 16.03
CA PHE A 525 -15.23 -3.88 16.55
C PHE A 525 -16.68 -3.43 16.75
N ARG A 526 -17.67 -4.16 16.23
CA ARG A 526 -19.08 -3.87 16.48
C ARG A 526 -19.64 -4.64 17.68
N ASP A 527 -18.82 -5.45 18.34
CA ASP A 527 -19.11 -6.12 19.61
C ASP A 527 -18.12 -5.63 20.70
N PRO A 528 -18.42 -4.51 21.37
CA PRO A 528 -17.55 -3.95 22.40
C PRO A 528 -17.30 -4.90 23.58
N ALA A 529 -18.29 -5.74 23.93
CA ALA A 529 -18.17 -6.70 25.02
C ALA A 529 -17.21 -7.83 24.64
N GLY A 530 -17.39 -8.43 23.46
CA GLY A 530 -16.47 -9.45 22.94
C GLY A 530 -15.06 -8.91 22.69
N LEU A 531 -14.93 -7.64 22.25
CA LEU A 531 -13.63 -6.97 22.13
C LEU A 531 -12.94 -6.83 23.49
N ALA A 532 -13.67 -6.39 24.52
CA ALA A 532 -13.14 -6.24 25.86
C ALA A 532 -12.71 -7.59 26.47
N GLU A 533 -13.52 -8.63 26.27
CA GLU A 533 -13.19 -9.99 26.70
C GLU A 533 -11.92 -10.51 26.01
N ALA A 534 -11.84 -10.39 24.68
CA ALA A 534 -10.69 -10.83 23.90
C ALA A 534 -9.39 -10.12 24.33
N LEU A 535 -9.46 -8.82 24.61
CA LEU A 535 -8.30 -8.06 25.09
C LEU A 535 -7.96 -8.35 26.55
N THR A 536 -8.94 -8.60 27.41
CA THR A 536 -8.72 -8.91 28.83
C THR A 536 -8.14 -10.31 29.01
N ALA A 537 -8.64 -11.30 28.28
CA ALA A 537 -8.06 -12.64 28.24
C ALA A 537 -6.57 -12.62 27.87
N SER A 538 -6.16 -11.70 26.98
CA SER A 538 -4.74 -11.50 26.62
C SER A 538 -3.89 -10.79 27.69
N ARG A 539 -4.53 -10.11 28.65
CA ARG A 539 -3.87 -9.36 29.74
C ARG A 539 -3.92 -10.10 31.08
N GLY A 540 -4.77 -11.10 31.23
CA GLY A 540 -5.05 -11.82 32.48
C GLY A 540 -4.13 -13.01 32.79
N ALA A 541 -3.02 -13.17 32.08
CA ALA A 541 -1.96 -14.13 32.42
C ALA A 541 -0.67 -13.37 32.76
N SER A 542 -0.66 -12.71 33.92
CA SER A 542 0.55 -12.17 34.57
C SER A 542 0.51 -12.47 36.04
#